data_AF-A0A8H2XFE5-F1
#
_entry.id   AF-A0A8H2XFE5-F1
#
_cell.length_a   1.000
_cell.length_b   1.000
_cell.length_c   1.000
_cell.angle_alpha   90.00
_cell.angle_beta   90.00
_cell.angle_gamma   90.00
#
_symmetry.space_group_name_H-M   'P 1'
#
loop_
_entity.id
_entity.type
_entity.pdbx_description
1 polymer ?
#
loop_
_entity_poly.entity_id
_entity_poly.type
_entity_poly.pdbx_seq_one_letter_code
_entity_poly.pdbx_strand_id
1 'polypeptide(L)'
;MSADPPSSRINHERSRHWITDVQVTPGNSDPNCKFSARMFVDDELVCDLPAIDSTRPLQWSGLLLCNVSLASTLTLRLCKTIGDRPRYFNFPPYVISHADEETGEATLELPNAVWVITVKSLTPGLANQLFPNELERFNVINGVYDSLQPEATLKYQFKHALHFASVVARALPESTAKVSFLIYMRAWELLDRQAQLDETVQAILRGLTRIQDILGTVNQASSSILATALIQTKEAIHGILELLEDASTYIYNQYTLNNLAHASSKDVEAGDTYDVKAYFACLEGLQNAFYSSWSPTGASPDATHAEDNQPSDGSQLEDNNRTLSDESEKTG
;
A
#
# COMPACT_ATOMS: atom_id res chain seq x y z
N MET A 1 -5.39 -3.00 -38.07
CA MET A 1 -4.85 -2.33 -36.89
C MET A 1 -5.56 -2.90 -35.68
N SER A 2 -4.86 -3.73 -34.92
CA SER A 2 -5.38 -4.36 -33.71
C SER A 2 -5.16 -3.39 -32.56
N ALA A 3 -6.23 -3.00 -31.88
CA ALA A 3 -6.12 -2.35 -30.59
C ALA A 3 -5.78 -3.46 -29.59
N ASP A 4 -4.53 -3.45 -29.09
CA ASP A 4 -4.18 -4.33 -28.00
C ASP A 4 -5.05 -3.94 -26.78
N PRO A 5 -5.69 -4.92 -26.12
CA PRO A 5 -6.36 -4.67 -24.84
C PRO A 5 -5.30 -4.25 -23.81
N PRO A 6 -5.67 -3.58 -22.70
CA PRO A 6 -4.72 -3.22 -21.65
C PRO A 6 -4.08 -4.51 -21.13
N SER A 7 -2.86 -4.78 -21.58
CA SER A 7 -2.12 -5.99 -21.30
C SER A 7 -1.85 -6.06 -19.79
N SER A 8 -2.28 -7.17 -19.19
CA SER A 8 -1.97 -7.68 -17.85
C SER A 8 -0.99 -6.83 -17.03
N ARG A 9 -1.51 -6.09 -16.04
CA ARG A 9 -0.74 -5.44 -14.95
C ARG A 9 -0.18 -6.48 -13.97
N ILE A 10 0.61 -7.42 -14.45
CA ILE A 10 1.47 -8.24 -13.59
C ILE A 10 2.82 -8.37 -14.28
N ASN A 11 3.50 -7.25 -14.46
CA ASN A 11 4.90 -7.26 -14.80
C ASN A 11 5.66 -7.35 -13.46
N HIS A 12 5.92 -8.57 -12.98
CA HIS A 12 6.56 -8.84 -11.69
C HIS A 12 7.94 -8.18 -11.53
N GLU A 13 8.50 -7.61 -12.59
CA GLU A 13 9.77 -6.88 -12.62
C GLU A 13 9.65 -5.40 -12.23
N ARG A 14 8.44 -4.84 -12.13
CA ARG A 14 8.22 -3.44 -11.75
C ARG A 14 7.53 -3.35 -10.38
N SER A 15 8.05 -2.47 -9.53
CA SER A 15 7.53 -2.13 -8.21
C SER A 15 7.05 -0.69 -8.17
N ARG A 16 6.13 -0.41 -7.25
CA ARG A 16 5.59 0.93 -7.00
C ARG A 16 6.52 1.67 -6.04
N HIS A 17 7.10 2.77 -6.52
CA HIS A 17 8.01 3.62 -5.76
C HIS A 17 7.38 4.99 -5.53
N TRP A 18 7.39 5.46 -4.29
CA TRP A 18 6.74 6.71 -3.90
C TRP A 18 7.78 7.78 -3.58
N ILE A 19 7.75 8.89 -4.30
CA ILE A 19 8.55 10.09 -4.00
C ILE A 19 7.64 11.09 -3.30
N THR A 20 8.09 11.59 -2.15
CA THR A 20 7.30 12.48 -1.30
C THR A 20 7.81 13.91 -1.32
N ASP A 21 9.12 14.09 -1.50
CA ASP A 21 9.75 15.40 -1.45
C ASP A 21 10.97 15.49 -2.37
N VAL A 22 11.23 16.69 -2.87
CA VAL A 22 12.48 17.08 -3.51
C VAL A 22 12.94 18.37 -2.87
N GLN A 23 14.16 18.38 -2.32
CA GLN A 23 14.73 19.52 -1.62
C GLN A 23 16.06 19.94 -2.26
N VAL A 24 16.32 21.24 -2.34
CA VAL A 24 17.59 21.80 -2.82
C VAL A 24 18.31 22.52 -1.67
N THR A 25 19.56 22.16 -1.42
CA THR A 25 20.40 22.75 -0.37
C THR A 25 21.76 23.21 -0.91
N PRO A 26 22.33 24.33 -0.44
CA PRO A 26 21.65 25.37 0.32
C PRO A 26 20.56 26.03 -0.54
N GLY A 27 19.56 26.61 0.11
CA GLY A 27 18.62 27.50 -0.56
C GLY A 27 19.37 28.66 -1.23
N ASN A 28 18.76 29.30 -2.22
CA ASN A 28 19.38 30.45 -2.86
C ASN A 28 18.96 31.76 -2.18
N SER A 29 19.93 32.58 -1.81
CA SER A 29 19.71 33.92 -1.26
C SER A 29 19.70 35.03 -2.33
N ASP A 30 20.00 34.71 -3.59
CA ASP A 30 19.95 35.71 -4.66
C ASP A 30 18.52 36.25 -4.82
N PRO A 31 18.29 37.57 -4.70
CA PRO A 31 16.97 38.15 -4.88
C PRO A 31 16.51 37.98 -6.34
N ASN A 32 15.20 37.84 -6.54
CA ASN A 32 14.54 37.76 -7.85
C ASN A 32 14.92 36.54 -8.71
N CYS A 33 15.30 35.42 -8.08
CA CYS A 33 15.46 34.16 -8.79
C CYS A 33 14.32 33.18 -8.49
N LYS A 34 14.05 32.32 -9.46
CA LYS A 34 13.08 31.22 -9.36
C LYS A 34 13.77 29.90 -9.66
N PHE A 35 13.37 28.85 -8.97
CA PHE A 35 13.81 27.48 -9.19
C PHE A 35 12.64 26.63 -9.64
N SER A 36 12.81 25.89 -10.73
CA SER A 36 11.92 24.80 -11.12
C SER A 36 12.78 23.58 -11.40
N ALA A 37 12.17 22.40 -11.52
CA ALA A 37 12.92 21.20 -11.84
C ALA A 37 12.10 20.26 -12.73
N ARG A 38 12.78 19.33 -13.38
CA ARG A 38 12.16 18.24 -14.12
C ARG A 38 12.75 16.93 -13.65
N MET A 39 11.89 15.97 -13.39
CA MET A 39 12.26 14.64 -12.95
C MET A 39 11.99 13.63 -14.05
N PHE A 40 12.98 12.79 -14.32
CA PHE A 40 12.92 11.75 -15.32
C PHE A 40 13.19 10.41 -14.66
N VAL A 41 12.43 9.38 -15.04
CA VAL A 41 12.70 7.98 -14.69
C VAL A 41 12.96 7.25 -15.99
N ASP A 42 14.10 6.58 -16.11
CA ASP A 42 14.50 5.84 -17.32
C ASP A 42 14.37 6.70 -18.60
N ASP A 43 14.85 7.95 -18.52
CA ASP A 43 14.78 8.99 -19.55
C ASP A 43 13.36 9.50 -19.91
N GLU A 44 12.31 8.97 -19.30
CA GLU A 44 10.93 9.46 -19.46
C GLU A 44 10.62 10.56 -18.45
N LEU A 45 10.07 11.70 -18.91
CA LEU A 45 9.63 12.79 -18.04
C LEU A 45 8.43 12.34 -17.21
N VAL A 46 8.62 12.20 -15.89
CA VAL A 46 7.55 11.78 -14.98
C VAL A 46 6.92 12.93 -14.22
N CYS A 47 7.64 14.04 -13.98
CA CYS A 47 7.14 15.17 -13.20
C CYS A 47 7.82 16.50 -13.59
N ASP A 48 7.01 17.55 -13.78
CA ASP A 48 7.43 18.95 -13.90
C ASP A 48 7.21 19.65 -12.55
N LEU A 49 8.30 19.99 -11.86
CA LEU A 49 8.27 20.66 -10.56
C LEU A 49 8.07 22.17 -10.75
N PRO A 50 7.04 22.79 -10.14
CA PRO A 50 6.67 24.19 -10.38
C PRO A 50 7.74 25.17 -9.89
N ALA A 51 7.69 26.41 -10.38
CA ALA A 51 8.66 27.43 -9.97
C ALA A 51 8.45 27.88 -8.51
N ILE A 52 9.47 27.75 -7.67
CA ILE A 52 9.57 28.30 -6.31
C ILE A 52 10.48 29.53 -6.35
N ASP A 53 10.06 30.63 -5.72
CA ASP A 53 10.89 31.83 -5.57
C ASP A 53 11.95 31.68 -4.47
N SER A 54 12.95 32.57 -4.49
CA SER A 54 14.03 32.57 -3.49
C SER A 54 13.60 32.97 -2.07
N THR A 55 12.33 33.30 -1.85
CA THR A 55 11.84 33.74 -0.52
C THR A 55 11.36 32.58 0.34
N ARG A 56 11.25 31.38 -0.25
CA ARG A 56 10.77 30.17 0.41
C ARG A 56 11.85 29.09 0.43
N PRO A 57 11.75 28.11 1.33
CA PRO A 57 12.54 26.89 1.22
C PRO A 57 12.40 26.29 -0.17
N LEU A 58 13.51 25.90 -0.79
CA LEU A 58 13.51 25.23 -2.10
C LEU A 58 13.15 23.76 -1.91
N GLN A 59 11.86 23.51 -1.66
CA GLN A 59 11.30 22.19 -1.42
C GLN A 59 9.97 22.04 -2.15
N TRP A 60 9.85 20.96 -2.91
CA TRP A 60 8.60 20.49 -3.48
C TRP A 60 8.13 19.28 -2.69
N SER A 61 6.93 19.36 -2.13
CA SER A 61 6.29 18.24 -1.42
C SER A 61 5.06 17.78 -2.18
N GLY A 62 4.76 16.50 -2.05
CA GLY A 62 3.64 15.88 -2.75
C GLY A 62 3.62 14.35 -2.64
N LEU A 63 2.94 13.72 -3.59
CA LEU A 63 2.94 12.28 -3.80
C LEU A 63 3.11 11.98 -5.29
N LEU A 64 4.26 11.42 -5.66
CA LEU A 64 4.53 10.91 -7.00
C LEU A 64 4.72 9.40 -6.93
N LEU A 65 3.95 8.69 -7.74
CA LEU A 65 4.10 7.27 -7.95
C LEU A 65 4.96 7.02 -9.18
N CYS A 66 5.99 6.19 -9.06
CA CYS A 66 6.78 5.71 -10.19
C CYS A 66 6.71 4.18 -10.23
N ASN A 67 6.42 3.61 -11.40
CA ASN A 67 6.55 2.16 -11.62
C ASN A 67 7.97 1.87 -12.09
N VAL A 68 8.79 1.31 -11.22
CA VAL A 68 10.25 1.21 -11.41
C VAL A 68 10.72 -0.23 -11.36
N SER A 69 11.77 -0.56 -12.09
CA SER A 69 12.51 -1.80 -11.93
C SER A 69 13.70 -1.61 -10.97
N LEU A 70 14.37 -2.69 -10.56
CA LEU A 70 15.58 -2.59 -9.73
C LEU A 70 16.69 -1.77 -10.39
N ALA A 71 16.75 -1.77 -11.73
CA ALA A 71 17.74 -1.04 -12.52
C ALA A 71 17.28 0.36 -12.92
N SER A 72 16.04 0.75 -12.57
CA SER A 72 15.50 2.04 -12.98
C SER A 72 16.29 3.18 -12.37
N THR A 73 16.54 4.20 -13.18
CA THR A 73 17.33 5.36 -12.81
C THR A 73 16.46 6.60 -12.73
N LEU A 74 16.76 7.48 -11.78
CA LEU A 74 16.15 8.78 -11.67
C LEU A 74 17.17 9.87 -12.00
N THR A 75 16.77 10.77 -12.88
CA THR A 75 17.53 11.96 -13.27
C THR A 75 16.75 13.21 -12.93
N LEU A 76 17.43 14.23 -12.43
CA LEU A 76 16.80 15.51 -12.14
C LEU A 76 17.54 16.66 -12.83
N ARG A 77 16.76 17.50 -13.52
CA ARG A 77 17.21 18.72 -14.17
C ARG A 77 16.68 19.93 -13.41
N LEU A 78 17.54 20.62 -12.69
CA LEU A 78 17.21 21.85 -11.99
C LEU A 78 17.32 23.04 -12.94
N CYS A 79 16.37 23.96 -12.89
CA CYS A 79 16.36 25.20 -13.64
C CYS A 79 16.36 26.38 -12.67
N LYS A 80 17.40 27.22 -12.72
CA LYS A 80 17.43 28.51 -12.06
C LYS A 80 17.15 29.60 -13.08
N THR A 81 16.13 30.41 -12.84
CA THR A 81 15.76 31.54 -13.70
C THR A 81 16.02 32.85 -12.95
N ILE A 82 16.75 33.78 -13.58
CA ILE A 82 16.93 35.15 -13.09
C ILE A 82 16.36 36.09 -14.16
N GLY A 83 15.35 36.88 -13.81
CA GLY A 83 14.52 37.56 -14.81
C GLY A 83 13.84 36.52 -15.70
N ASP A 84 14.20 36.49 -16.99
CA ASP A 84 13.73 35.51 -17.99
C ASP A 84 14.87 34.67 -18.60
N ARG A 85 16.01 34.57 -17.90
CA ARG A 85 17.17 33.82 -18.38
C ARG A 85 17.29 32.49 -17.63
N PRO A 86 16.84 31.35 -18.21
CA PRO A 86 16.96 30.05 -17.58
C PRO A 86 18.39 29.52 -17.66
N ARG A 87 18.86 28.91 -16.57
CA ARG A 87 20.08 28.11 -16.52
C ARG A 87 19.74 26.72 -15.99
N TYR A 88 20.16 25.71 -16.73
CA TYR A 88 19.88 24.31 -16.40
C TYR A 88 21.10 23.63 -15.79
N PHE A 89 20.85 22.83 -14.76
CA PHE A 89 21.81 21.97 -14.09
C PHE A 89 21.29 20.54 -14.18
N ASN A 90 22.01 19.69 -14.92
CA ASN A 90 21.65 18.29 -15.10
C ASN A 90 22.44 17.46 -14.10
N PHE A 91 21.74 16.85 -13.14
CA PHE A 91 22.36 15.94 -12.19
C PHE A 91 22.55 14.56 -12.84
N PRO A 92 23.62 13.82 -12.47
CA PRO A 92 23.81 12.47 -12.99
C PRO A 92 22.65 11.56 -12.56
N PRO A 93 22.28 10.56 -13.38
CA PRO A 93 21.30 9.57 -13.00
C PRO A 93 21.77 8.82 -11.75
N TYR A 94 20.84 8.50 -10.85
CA TYR A 94 21.08 7.54 -9.77
C TYR A 94 20.12 6.37 -9.90
N VAL A 95 20.54 5.19 -9.46
CA VAL A 95 19.68 4.00 -9.43
C VAL A 95 18.72 4.13 -8.25
N ILE A 96 17.41 4.08 -8.49
CA ILE A 96 16.38 4.35 -7.48
C ILE A 96 16.50 3.41 -6.27
N SER A 97 16.85 2.14 -6.52
CA SER A 97 17.08 1.13 -5.49
C SER A 97 18.30 1.39 -4.60
N HIS A 98 19.13 2.38 -4.90
CA HIS A 98 20.25 2.80 -4.05
C HIS A 98 19.89 3.93 -3.08
N ALA A 99 18.64 4.40 -3.06
CA ALA A 99 18.19 5.31 -2.01
C ALA A 99 18.39 4.66 -0.63
N ASP A 100 18.70 5.48 0.38
CA ASP A 100 18.87 4.98 1.73
C ASP A 100 17.54 4.38 2.24
N GLU A 101 17.55 3.09 2.59
CA GLU A 101 16.33 2.35 2.87
C GLU A 101 15.66 2.80 4.18
N GLU A 102 16.42 3.33 5.14
CA GLU A 102 15.92 3.73 6.46
C GLU A 102 15.37 5.16 6.48
N THR A 103 16.03 6.08 5.78
CA THR A 103 15.68 7.49 5.70
C THR A 103 14.85 7.82 4.45
N GLY A 104 14.89 6.97 3.44
CA GLY A 104 14.28 7.18 2.13
C GLY A 104 14.98 8.25 1.28
N GLU A 105 16.17 8.71 1.67
CA GLU A 105 16.85 9.83 1.03
C GLU A 105 17.83 9.37 -0.05
N ALA A 106 17.83 10.08 -1.18
CA ALA A 106 18.84 9.98 -2.23
C ALA A 106 19.39 11.36 -2.53
N THR A 107 20.71 11.49 -2.51
CA THR A 107 21.39 12.78 -2.69
C THR A 107 22.07 12.83 -4.06
N LEU A 108 21.78 13.89 -4.81
CA LEU A 108 22.34 14.17 -6.12
C LEU A 108 23.23 15.40 -6.03
N GLU A 109 24.49 15.21 -6.39
CA GLU A 109 25.52 16.24 -6.36
C GLU A 109 26.22 16.34 -7.72
N LEU A 110 26.71 17.54 -8.03
CA LEU A 110 27.68 17.71 -9.12
C LEU A 110 29.07 17.91 -8.53
N PRO A 111 30.15 17.46 -9.19
CA PRO A 111 31.51 17.59 -8.68
C PRO A 111 31.94 19.02 -8.28
N ASN A 112 31.31 20.05 -8.88
CA ASN A 112 31.56 21.46 -8.59
C ASN A 112 30.26 22.21 -8.21
N ALA A 113 29.22 21.50 -7.76
CA ALA A 113 27.92 22.11 -7.48
C ALA A 113 27.95 22.98 -6.22
N VAL A 114 27.28 24.12 -6.32
CA VAL A 114 26.81 24.87 -5.16
C VAL A 114 25.58 24.20 -4.54
N TRP A 115 24.79 23.47 -5.34
CA TRP A 115 23.52 22.87 -4.91
C TRP A 115 23.55 21.34 -4.87
N VAL A 116 23.09 20.81 -3.76
CA VAL A 116 22.79 19.42 -3.50
C VAL A 116 21.28 19.25 -3.61
N ILE A 117 20.84 18.18 -4.26
CA ILE A 117 19.41 17.82 -4.34
C ILE A 117 19.18 16.57 -3.51
N THR A 118 18.25 16.62 -2.58
CA THR A 118 17.79 15.48 -1.81
C THR A 118 16.40 15.08 -2.29
N VAL A 119 16.27 13.88 -2.83
CA VAL A 119 14.99 13.25 -3.17
C VAL A 119 14.59 12.36 -2.01
N LYS A 120 13.40 12.57 -1.44
CA LYS A 120 12.86 11.74 -0.37
C LYS A 120 11.79 10.82 -0.91
N SER A 121 11.92 9.55 -0.56
CA SER A 121 11.03 8.48 -0.99
C SER A 121 10.45 7.75 0.22
N LEU A 122 9.26 7.19 0.06
CA LEU A 122 8.67 6.31 1.07
C LEU A 122 9.10 4.87 0.80
N THR A 123 10.28 4.51 1.30
CA THR A 123 10.85 3.16 1.20
C THR A 123 10.17 2.18 2.17
N PRO A 124 10.23 0.86 1.93
CA PRO A 124 9.76 -0.15 2.89
C PRO A 124 10.41 -0.02 4.27
N GLY A 125 11.71 0.26 4.34
CA GLY A 125 12.46 0.47 5.58
C GLY A 125 11.97 1.68 6.37
N LEU A 126 11.84 2.84 5.72
CA LEU A 126 11.25 4.02 6.36
C LEU A 126 9.80 3.77 6.79
N ALA A 127 9.01 3.08 5.97
CA ALA A 127 7.64 2.72 6.31
C ALA A 127 7.56 1.82 7.55
N ASN A 128 8.50 0.89 7.72
CA ASN A 128 8.60 0.07 8.95
C ASN A 128 8.82 0.92 10.20
N GLN A 129 9.59 2.00 10.11
CA GLN A 129 9.85 2.90 11.23
C GLN A 129 8.64 3.78 11.56
N LEU A 130 7.93 4.27 10.53
CA LEU A 130 6.81 5.20 10.70
C LEU A 130 5.50 4.49 11.07
N PHE A 131 5.32 3.25 10.65
CA PHE A 131 4.05 2.51 10.78
C PHE A 131 3.51 2.40 12.22
N PRO A 132 4.30 2.08 13.27
CA PRO A 132 3.76 1.97 14.63
C PRO A 132 3.10 3.25 15.12
N ASN A 133 3.74 4.40 14.92
CA ASN A 133 3.23 5.70 15.38
C ASN A 133 1.96 6.10 14.62
N GLU A 134 1.93 5.91 13.30
CA GLU A 134 0.74 6.22 12.50
C GLU A 134 -0.40 5.24 12.77
N LEU A 135 -0.10 3.99 13.12
CA LEU A 135 -1.09 3.01 13.55
C LEU A 135 -1.73 3.41 14.89
N GLU A 136 -0.94 3.89 15.86
CA GLU A 136 -1.49 4.43 17.11
C GLU A 136 -2.42 5.60 16.84
N ARG A 137 -2.02 6.51 15.96
CA ARG A 137 -2.85 7.65 15.55
C ARG A 137 -4.18 7.19 14.94
N PHE A 138 -4.12 6.22 14.03
CA PHE A 138 -5.31 5.60 13.46
C PHE A 138 -6.21 4.94 14.51
N ASN A 139 -5.66 4.26 15.52
CA ASN A 139 -6.46 3.63 16.57
C ASN A 139 -7.21 4.66 17.43
N VAL A 140 -6.58 5.79 17.74
CA VAL A 140 -7.23 6.90 18.46
C VAL A 140 -8.40 7.46 17.65
N ILE A 141 -8.17 7.69 16.36
CA ILE A 141 -9.19 8.12 15.40
C ILE A 141 -10.34 7.11 15.39
N ASN A 142 -10.05 5.84 15.13
CA ASN A 142 -11.07 4.80 15.00
C ASN A 142 -11.95 4.70 16.25
N GLY A 143 -11.37 4.79 17.45
CA GLY A 143 -12.13 4.76 18.72
C GLY A 143 -13.07 5.96 18.91
N VAL A 144 -12.70 7.16 18.45
CA VAL A 144 -13.59 8.34 18.50
C VAL A 144 -14.77 8.14 17.55
N TYR A 145 -14.51 7.64 16.35
CA TYR A 145 -15.54 7.55 15.32
C TYR A 145 -16.44 6.31 15.43
N ASP A 146 -16.03 5.24 16.11
CA ASP A 146 -16.90 4.08 16.42
C ASP A 146 -18.08 4.47 17.34
N SER A 147 -18.01 5.64 17.99
CA SER A 147 -19.11 6.21 18.80
C SER A 147 -20.12 7.05 17.99
N LEU A 148 -19.81 7.34 16.72
CA LEU A 148 -20.68 8.10 15.81
C LEU A 148 -21.52 7.14 14.95
N GLN A 149 -22.67 7.60 14.47
CA GLN A 149 -23.49 6.80 13.54
C GLN A 149 -22.68 6.49 12.27
N PRO A 150 -22.65 5.24 11.78
CA PRO A 150 -21.82 4.83 10.64
C PRO A 150 -22.05 5.68 9.37
N GLU A 151 -23.24 6.28 9.23
CA GLU A 151 -23.65 7.10 8.09
C GLU A 151 -23.54 8.61 8.34
N ALA A 152 -23.09 9.06 9.52
CA ALA A 152 -23.07 10.48 9.86
C ALA A 152 -22.10 11.30 8.98
N THR A 153 -21.03 10.69 8.45
CA THR A 153 -20.11 11.36 7.54
C THR A 153 -19.46 10.35 6.59
N LEU A 154 -19.72 10.49 5.28
CA LEU A 154 -19.22 9.58 4.24
C LEU A 154 -17.70 9.36 4.26
N LYS A 155 -16.94 10.39 4.67
CA LYS A 155 -15.48 10.31 4.86
C LYS A 155 -15.02 9.16 5.75
N TYR A 156 -15.88 8.77 6.69
CA TYR A 156 -15.58 7.72 7.63
C TYR A 156 -15.34 6.37 6.95
N GLN A 157 -15.96 6.13 5.79
CA GLN A 157 -15.73 4.91 5.00
C GLN A 157 -14.25 4.72 4.64
N PHE A 158 -13.45 5.80 4.62
CA PHE A 158 -12.01 5.73 4.42
C PHE A 158 -11.28 4.88 5.48
N LYS A 159 -11.85 4.71 6.68
CA LYS A 159 -11.28 3.82 7.70
C LYS A 159 -11.13 2.38 7.21
N HIS A 160 -11.98 1.93 6.28
CA HIS A 160 -11.92 0.55 5.78
C HIS A 160 -10.63 0.30 5.00
N ALA A 161 -10.15 1.28 4.22
CA ALA A 161 -8.86 1.20 3.54
C ALA A 161 -7.70 1.11 4.55
N LEU A 162 -7.70 2.00 5.56
CA LEU A 162 -6.69 2.02 6.63
C LEU A 162 -6.68 0.72 7.44
N HIS A 163 -7.85 0.24 7.84
CA HIS A 163 -7.98 -1.00 8.59
C HIS A 163 -7.48 -2.20 7.76
N PHE A 164 -7.87 -2.27 6.48
CA PHE A 164 -7.42 -3.31 5.55
C PHE A 164 -5.90 -3.35 5.44
N ALA A 165 -5.25 -2.23 5.11
CA ALA A 165 -3.80 -2.19 5.03
C ALA A 165 -3.12 -2.51 6.37
N SER A 166 -3.70 -2.07 7.50
CA SER A 166 -3.14 -2.38 8.82
C SER A 166 -3.17 -3.88 9.15
N VAL A 167 -4.23 -4.59 8.75
CA VAL A 167 -4.36 -6.03 8.97
C VAL A 167 -3.38 -6.78 8.08
N VAL A 168 -3.32 -6.43 6.79
CA VAL A 168 -2.36 -7.01 5.85
C VAL A 168 -0.92 -6.77 6.31
N ALA A 169 -0.58 -5.56 6.75
CA ALA A 169 0.75 -5.21 7.23
C ALA A 169 1.19 -6.01 8.48
N ARG A 170 0.25 -6.34 9.37
CA ARG A 170 0.54 -7.17 10.55
C ARG A 170 0.68 -8.64 10.21
N ALA A 171 -0.15 -9.15 9.31
CA ALA A 171 -0.17 -10.56 8.94
C ALA A 171 0.89 -10.93 7.90
N LEU A 172 1.29 -9.99 7.04
CA LEU A 172 2.35 -10.13 6.01
C LEU A 172 3.38 -9.00 6.17
N PRO A 173 4.32 -9.09 7.14
CA PRO A 173 5.25 -8.01 7.47
C PRO A 173 6.20 -7.60 6.34
N GLU A 174 6.47 -8.52 5.40
CA GLU A 174 7.34 -8.33 4.23
C GLU A 174 6.60 -7.68 3.04
N SER A 175 5.29 -7.48 3.14
CA SER A 175 4.50 -6.83 2.08
C SER A 175 4.69 -5.31 2.07
N THR A 176 4.32 -4.68 0.96
CA THR A 176 4.28 -3.21 0.82
C THR A 176 3.11 -2.56 1.57
N ALA A 177 2.29 -3.32 2.30
CA ALA A 177 1.08 -2.81 2.94
C ALA A 177 1.34 -1.67 3.96
N LYS A 178 2.53 -1.61 4.57
CA LYS A 178 2.93 -0.49 5.43
C LYS A 178 3.13 0.81 4.64
N VAL A 179 3.72 0.71 3.44
CA VAL A 179 3.84 1.83 2.50
C VAL A 179 2.43 2.30 2.11
N SER A 180 1.57 1.36 1.68
CA SER A 180 0.17 1.66 1.33
C SER A 180 -0.58 2.33 2.47
N PHE A 181 -0.44 1.81 3.70
CA PHE A 181 -1.06 2.39 4.90
C PHE A 181 -0.66 3.87 5.10
N LEU A 182 0.62 4.20 4.94
CA LEU A 182 1.11 5.57 5.11
C LEU A 182 0.61 6.51 3.99
N ILE A 183 0.48 6.01 2.75
CA ILE A 183 -0.16 6.74 1.65
C ILE A 183 -1.63 7.01 1.98
N TYR A 184 -2.36 6.02 2.49
CA TYR A 184 -3.75 6.17 2.90
C TYR A 184 -3.89 7.17 4.05
N MET A 185 -2.99 7.13 5.03
CA MET A 185 -3.01 8.08 6.16
C MET A 185 -2.89 9.53 5.68
N ARG A 186 -2.01 9.81 4.70
CA ARG A 186 -1.89 11.15 4.09
C ARG A 186 -3.18 11.60 3.41
N ALA A 187 -3.85 10.71 2.68
CA ALA A 187 -5.13 11.02 2.04
C ALA A 187 -6.23 11.26 3.08
N TRP A 188 -6.29 10.42 4.13
CA TRP A 188 -7.23 10.56 5.24
C TRP A 188 -7.09 11.91 5.95
N GLU A 189 -5.86 12.36 6.24
CA GLU A 189 -5.62 13.65 6.91
C GLU A 189 -6.21 14.84 6.16
N LEU A 190 -6.10 14.82 4.84
CA LEU A 190 -6.64 15.87 3.99
C LEU A 190 -8.16 15.75 3.90
N LEU A 191 -8.65 14.53 3.74
CA LEU A 191 -10.08 14.24 3.68
C LEU A 191 -10.80 14.70 4.95
N ASP A 192 -10.25 14.40 6.13
CA ASP A 192 -10.82 14.73 7.44
C ASP A 192 -11.07 16.24 7.59
N ARG A 193 -10.16 17.07 7.07
CA ARG A 193 -10.23 18.54 7.15
C ARG A 193 -11.31 19.20 6.28
N GLN A 194 -11.90 18.48 5.32
CA GLN A 194 -12.83 19.10 4.37
C GLN A 194 -14.21 19.41 4.98
N ALA A 195 -14.90 20.46 4.55
CA ALA A 195 -16.31 20.64 4.96
C ALA A 195 -17.27 19.86 4.03
N GLN A 196 -16.89 19.75 2.76
CA GLN A 196 -17.69 19.16 1.69
C GLN A 196 -16.81 18.25 0.84
N LEU A 197 -17.44 17.28 0.19
CA LEU A 197 -16.76 16.32 -0.69
C LEU A 197 -17.28 16.48 -2.11
N ASP A 198 -16.39 16.46 -3.09
CA ASP A 198 -16.76 16.37 -4.50
C ASP A 198 -17.39 15.01 -4.83
N GLU A 199 -18.19 14.96 -5.89
CA GLU A 199 -18.97 13.77 -6.27
C GLU A 199 -18.08 12.55 -6.53
N THR A 200 -16.89 12.75 -7.10
CA THR A 200 -15.95 11.68 -7.40
C THR A 200 -15.37 11.09 -6.13
N VAL A 201 -14.89 11.91 -5.18
CA VAL A 201 -14.45 11.44 -3.87
C VAL A 201 -15.59 10.75 -3.11
N GLN A 202 -16.81 11.28 -3.16
CA GLN A 202 -17.96 10.60 -2.57
C GLN A 202 -18.17 9.21 -3.18
N ALA A 203 -18.05 9.06 -4.50
CA ALA A 203 -18.20 7.78 -5.16
C ALA A 203 -17.09 6.79 -4.78
N ILE A 204 -15.84 7.24 -4.72
CA ILE A 204 -14.70 6.44 -4.24
C ILE A 204 -14.98 5.91 -2.82
N LEU A 205 -15.39 6.80 -1.91
CA LEU A 205 -15.67 6.43 -0.52
C LEU A 205 -16.78 5.38 -0.42
N ARG A 206 -17.87 5.53 -1.19
CA ARG A 206 -18.96 4.55 -1.23
C ARG A 206 -18.48 3.17 -1.67
N GLY A 207 -17.45 3.09 -2.52
CA GLY A 207 -16.83 1.82 -2.91
C GLY A 207 -16.14 1.10 -1.76
N LEU A 208 -15.62 1.83 -0.77
CA LEU A 208 -14.92 1.24 0.37
C LEU A 208 -15.81 0.38 1.27
N THR A 209 -17.14 0.49 1.17
CA THR A 209 -18.04 -0.48 1.82
C THR A 209 -17.79 -1.91 1.32
N ARG A 210 -17.36 -2.12 0.07
CA ARG A 210 -16.99 -3.48 -0.41
C ARG A 210 -15.73 -4.03 0.30
N ILE A 211 -14.83 -3.15 0.74
CA ILE A 211 -13.66 -3.54 1.54
C ILE A 211 -14.08 -3.96 2.95
N GLN A 212 -15.15 -3.39 3.50
CA GLN A 212 -15.71 -3.79 4.79
C GLN A 212 -16.10 -5.27 4.81
N ASP A 213 -16.66 -5.79 3.71
CA ASP A 213 -17.06 -7.20 3.60
C ASP A 213 -15.83 -8.13 3.66
N ILE A 214 -14.75 -7.75 2.96
CA ILE A 214 -13.47 -8.47 3.00
C ILE A 214 -12.90 -8.45 4.42
N LEU A 215 -12.92 -7.28 5.07
CA LEU A 215 -12.50 -7.13 6.47
C LEU A 215 -13.31 -7.99 7.43
N GLY A 216 -14.63 -8.13 7.21
CA GLY A 216 -15.48 -9.03 7.99
C GLY A 216 -14.99 -10.47 7.93
N THR A 217 -14.68 -10.97 6.73
CA THR A 217 -14.13 -12.32 6.53
C THR A 217 -12.74 -12.47 7.15
N VAL A 218 -11.86 -11.49 6.93
CA VAL A 218 -10.48 -11.51 7.45
C VAL A 218 -10.46 -11.49 8.98
N ASN A 219 -11.31 -10.69 9.62
CA ASN A 219 -11.38 -10.59 11.09
C ASN A 219 -11.97 -11.84 11.76
N GLN A 220 -12.70 -12.67 11.02
CA GLN A 220 -13.23 -13.96 11.52
C GLN A 220 -12.17 -15.06 11.52
N ALA A 221 -11.09 -14.92 10.74
CA ALA A 221 -10.00 -15.89 10.72
C ALA A 221 -9.19 -15.82 12.01
N SER A 222 -8.83 -16.98 12.57
CA SER A 222 -7.86 -17.02 13.67
C SER A 222 -6.50 -16.48 13.20
N SER A 223 -5.75 -15.86 14.11
CA SER A 223 -4.41 -15.34 13.80
C SER A 223 -3.47 -16.40 13.21
N SER A 224 -3.64 -17.66 13.61
CA SER A 224 -2.88 -18.81 13.11
C SER A 224 -3.15 -19.18 11.64
N ILE A 225 -4.35 -18.89 11.13
CA ILE A 225 -4.77 -19.25 9.76
C ILE A 225 -4.68 -18.02 8.84
N LEU A 226 -4.77 -16.83 9.41
CA LEU A 226 -4.83 -15.57 8.68
C LEU A 226 -3.63 -15.37 7.75
N ALA A 227 -2.40 -15.56 8.23
CA ALA A 227 -1.21 -15.37 7.39
C ALA A 227 -1.21 -16.30 6.16
N THR A 228 -1.53 -17.58 6.36
CA THR A 228 -1.62 -18.57 5.27
C THR A 228 -2.71 -18.22 4.26
N ALA A 229 -3.89 -17.82 4.74
CA ALA A 229 -5.00 -17.42 3.87
C ALA A 229 -4.69 -16.13 3.08
N LEU A 230 -3.99 -15.17 3.70
CA LEU A 230 -3.53 -13.96 3.02
C LEU A 230 -2.42 -14.26 2.00
N ILE A 231 -1.54 -15.23 2.26
CA ILE A 231 -0.55 -15.68 1.26
C ILE A 231 -1.28 -16.29 0.04
N GLN A 232 -2.31 -17.10 0.26
CA GLN A 232 -3.11 -17.69 -0.83
C GLN A 232 -3.86 -16.64 -1.65
N THR A 233 -4.26 -15.54 -1.03
CA THR A 233 -5.00 -14.42 -1.65
C THR A 233 -4.09 -13.23 -2.01
N LYS A 234 -2.76 -13.42 -2.01
CA LYS A 234 -1.76 -12.36 -2.14
C LYS A 234 -1.96 -11.44 -3.34
N GLU A 235 -2.27 -12.01 -4.52
CA GLU A 235 -2.47 -11.22 -5.74
C GLU A 235 -3.68 -10.28 -5.63
N ALA A 236 -4.80 -10.79 -5.09
CA ALA A 236 -5.99 -9.99 -4.86
C ALA A 236 -5.73 -8.90 -3.81
N ILE A 237 -5.02 -9.23 -2.72
CA ILE A 237 -4.64 -8.27 -1.69
C ILE A 237 -3.76 -7.16 -2.26
N HIS A 238 -2.72 -7.52 -3.01
CA HIS A 238 -1.84 -6.55 -3.65
C HIS A 238 -2.64 -5.65 -4.60
N GLY A 239 -3.49 -6.22 -5.45
CA GLY A 239 -4.34 -5.43 -6.35
C GLY A 239 -5.27 -4.48 -5.60
N ILE A 240 -5.84 -4.90 -4.46
CA ILE A 240 -6.66 -4.02 -3.61
C ILE A 240 -5.80 -2.89 -3.04
N LEU A 241 -4.60 -3.20 -2.53
CA LEU A 241 -3.71 -2.19 -1.97
C LEU A 241 -3.35 -1.13 -3.02
N GLU A 242 -2.96 -1.56 -4.22
CA GLU A 242 -2.61 -0.66 -5.33
C GLU A 242 -3.79 0.19 -5.79
N LEU A 243 -4.99 -0.39 -5.90
CA LEU A 243 -6.20 0.33 -6.28
C LEU A 243 -6.54 1.43 -5.26
N LEU A 244 -6.41 1.12 -3.98
CA LEU A 244 -6.64 2.07 -2.90
C LEU A 244 -5.55 3.13 -2.81
N GLU A 245 -4.31 2.82 -3.20
CA GLU A 245 -3.24 3.82 -3.33
C GLU A 245 -3.57 4.81 -4.46
N ASP A 246 -3.96 4.32 -5.62
CA ASP A 246 -4.35 5.17 -6.76
C ASP A 246 -5.53 6.09 -6.38
N ALA A 247 -6.53 5.57 -5.67
CA ALA A 247 -7.64 6.35 -5.13
C ALA A 247 -7.19 7.40 -4.08
N SER A 248 -6.23 7.03 -3.23
CA SER A 248 -5.66 7.93 -2.21
C SER A 248 -4.88 9.08 -2.84
N THR A 249 -4.13 8.83 -3.92
CA THR A 249 -3.44 9.87 -4.69
C THR A 249 -4.43 10.83 -5.34
N TYR A 250 -5.54 10.32 -5.88
CA TYR A 250 -6.59 11.18 -6.41
C TYR A 250 -7.18 12.09 -5.33
N ILE A 251 -7.55 11.53 -4.17
CA ILE A 251 -8.06 12.31 -3.02
C ILE A 251 -7.04 13.36 -2.57
N TYR A 252 -5.77 12.98 -2.49
CA TYR A 252 -4.68 13.89 -2.14
C TYR A 252 -4.63 15.07 -3.13
N ASN A 253 -4.61 14.80 -4.42
CA ASN A 253 -4.53 15.82 -5.47
C ASN A 253 -5.75 16.75 -5.50
N GLN A 254 -6.92 16.28 -5.06
CA GLN A 254 -8.12 17.13 -4.97
C GLN A 254 -8.08 18.13 -3.81
N TYR A 255 -7.43 17.77 -2.70
CA TYR A 255 -7.49 18.56 -1.46
C TYR A 255 -6.18 19.24 -1.07
N THR A 256 -5.11 19.07 -1.85
CA THR A 256 -3.87 19.84 -1.68
C THR A 256 -3.16 20.10 -3.00
N LEU A 257 -2.28 21.11 -3.00
CA LEU A 257 -1.36 21.34 -4.12
C LEU A 257 -0.27 20.27 -4.11
N ASN A 258 -0.38 19.28 -5.00
CA ASN A 258 0.67 18.29 -5.23
C ASN A 258 1.73 18.84 -6.18
N ASN A 259 2.85 19.33 -5.64
CA ASN A 259 3.96 19.81 -6.48
C ASN A 259 4.67 18.70 -7.25
N LEU A 260 4.44 17.45 -6.84
CA LEU A 260 4.98 16.23 -7.43
C LEU A 260 3.94 15.51 -8.29
N ALA A 261 2.97 16.23 -8.88
CA ALA A 261 2.02 15.63 -9.80
C ALA A 261 2.73 15.12 -11.07
N HIS A 262 2.19 14.05 -11.67
CA HIS A 262 2.71 13.56 -12.94
C HIS A 262 2.68 14.65 -14.01
N ALA A 263 3.71 14.70 -14.85
CA ALA A 263 3.70 15.57 -16.02
C ALA A 263 2.53 15.17 -16.93
N SER A 264 1.58 16.08 -17.14
CA SER A 264 0.50 15.84 -18.10
C SER A 264 1.09 15.73 -19.51
N SER A 265 0.76 14.67 -20.23
CA SER A 265 0.99 14.68 -21.67
C SER A 265 0.12 15.80 -22.23
N LYS A 266 0.74 16.79 -22.87
CA LYS A 266 0.06 17.98 -23.42
C LYS A 266 -0.98 17.69 -24.52
N ASP A 267 -1.26 16.41 -24.80
CA ASP A 267 -2.17 15.95 -25.85
C ASP A 267 -3.55 15.48 -25.34
N VAL A 268 -3.84 15.58 -24.04
CA VAL A 268 -5.19 15.31 -23.52
C VAL A 268 -5.85 16.62 -23.07
N GLU A 269 -6.37 17.36 -24.05
CA GLU A 269 -7.44 18.32 -23.80
C GLU A 269 -8.66 17.57 -23.25
N ALA A 270 -9.19 18.07 -22.13
CA ALA A 270 -10.51 17.76 -21.55
C ALA A 270 -10.72 16.31 -21.04
N GLY A 271 -10.49 16.09 -19.74
CA GLY A 271 -11.16 15.01 -19.01
C GLY A 271 -10.33 14.21 -18.00
N ASP A 272 -9.52 14.84 -17.15
CA ASP A 272 -8.87 14.19 -15.99
C ASP A 272 -9.88 13.87 -14.86
N THR A 273 -11.03 13.33 -15.22
CA THR A 273 -11.97 12.78 -14.23
C THR A 273 -11.50 11.37 -13.93
N TYR A 274 -11.14 11.11 -12.67
CA TYR A 274 -10.85 9.77 -12.20
C TYR A 274 -11.99 8.82 -12.60
N ASP A 275 -11.66 7.73 -13.32
CA ASP A 275 -12.66 6.81 -13.83
C ASP A 275 -13.23 5.97 -12.69
N VAL A 276 -14.27 6.51 -12.06
CA VAL A 276 -15.02 5.87 -10.99
C VAL A 276 -15.60 4.51 -11.44
N LYS A 277 -15.98 4.36 -12.72
CA LYS A 277 -16.54 3.09 -13.21
C LYS A 277 -15.44 2.03 -13.30
N ALA A 278 -14.27 2.38 -13.81
CA ALA A 278 -13.11 1.50 -13.81
C ALA A 278 -12.68 1.13 -12.39
N TYR A 279 -12.70 2.09 -11.45
CA TYR A 279 -12.44 1.83 -10.03
C TYR A 279 -13.40 0.79 -9.44
N PHE A 280 -14.72 0.95 -9.64
CA PHE A 280 -15.71 -0.01 -9.13
C PHE A 280 -15.56 -1.39 -9.77
N ALA A 281 -15.38 -1.46 -11.09
CA ALA A 281 -15.21 -2.73 -11.80
C ALA A 281 -13.94 -3.47 -11.35
N CYS A 282 -12.84 -2.74 -11.16
CA CYS A 282 -11.59 -3.30 -10.65
C CYS A 282 -11.76 -3.81 -9.22
N LEU A 283 -12.38 -3.01 -8.34
CA LEU A 283 -12.64 -3.38 -6.95
C LEU A 283 -13.50 -4.65 -6.85
N GLU A 284 -14.54 -4.76 -7.68
CA GLU A 284 -15.40 -5.94 -7.76
C GLU A 284 -14.65 -7.17 -8.27
N GLY A 285 -13.85 -7.03 -9.33
CA GLY A 285 -13.01 -8.12 -9.84
C GLY A 285 -12.02 -8.64 -8.78
N LEU A 286 -11.37 -7.73 -8.05
CA LEU A 286 -10.45 -8.07 -6.98
C LEU A 286 -11.13 -8.71 -5.77
N GLN A 287 -12.32 -8.24 -5.40
CA GLN A 287 -13.14 -8.85 -4.35
C GLN A 287 -13.53 -10.29 -4.71
N ASN A 288 -13.97 -10.52 -5.95
CA ASN A 288 -14.29 -11.87 -6.44
C ASN A 288 -13.07 -12.78 -6.46
N ALA A 289 -11.91 -12.27 -6.89
CA ALA A 289 -10.65 -13.00 -6.85
C ALA A 289 -10.24 -13.35 -5.41
N PHE A 290 -10.39 -12.41 -4.47
CA PHE A 290 -10.15 -12.65 -3.04
C PHE A 290 -11.00 -13.82 -2.54
N TYR A 291 -12.32 -13.78 -2.73
CA TYR A 291 -13.20 -14.83 -2.23
C TYR A 291 -13.02 -16.18 -2.93
N SER A 292 -12.66 -16.18 -4.22
CA SER A 292 -12.38 -17.41 -4.96
C SER A 292 -11.13 -18.13 -4.45
N SER A 293 -10.11 -17.36 -4.05
CA SER A 293 -8.86 -17.87 -3.49
C SER A 293 -8.94 -18.07 -1.97
N TRP A 294 -9.90 -17.43 -1.30
CA TRP A 294 -10.19 -17.60 0.12
C TRP A 294 -10.97 -18.90 0.35
N SER A 295 -10.26 -20.03 0.32
CA SER A 295 -10.82 -21.28 0.82
C SER A 295 -10.60 -21.32 2.34
N PRO A 296 -11.66 -21.34 3.18
CA PRO A 296 -11.47 -21.82 4.53
C PRO A 296 -11.05 -23.28 4.38
N THR A 297 -9.85 -23.63 4.81
CA THR A 297 -9.52 -25.03 5.05
C THR A 297 -10.52 -25.48 6.10
N GLY A 298 -11.62 -26.11 5.66
CA GLY A 298 -12.62 -26.66 6.55
C GLY A 298 -11.89 -27.59 7.51
N ALA A 299 -12.05 -27.34 8.81
CA ALA A 299 -11.91 -28.42 9.77
C ALA A 299 -12.84 -29.53 9.25
N SER A 300 -12.27 -30.66 8.86
CA SER A 300 -13.02 -31.85 8.46
C SER A 300 -14.02 -32.17 9.57
N PRO A 301 -15.34 -32.11 9.34
CA PRO A 301 -16.31 -32.59 10.31
C PRO A 301 -16.45 -34.09 10.10
N ASP A 302 -15.40 -34.85 10.40
CA ASP A 302 -15.46 -36.31 10.46
C ASP A 302 -14.45 -36.83 11.47
N ALA A 303 -14.74 -36.51 12.73
CA ALA A 303 -14.48 -37.38 13.85
C ALA A 303 -15.66 -37.20 14.82
N THR A 304 -16.86 -37.52 14.32
CA THR A 304 -18.00 -37.80 15.19
C THR A 304 -17.58 -38.84 16.21
N HIS A 305 -17.66 -38.42 17.47
CA HIS A 305 -17.88 -39.29 18.61
C HIS A 305 -18.84 -40.41 18.23
N ALA A 306 -18.32 -41.63 18.15
CA ALA A 306 -19.09 -42.85 18.31
C ALA A 306 -18.73 -43.40 19.69
N GLU A 307 -19.25 -42.75 20.74
CA GLU A 307 -19.64 -43.47 21.93
C GLU A 307 -20.91 -44.24 21.54
N ASP A 308 -20.76 -45.52 21.19
CA ASP A 308 -21.90 -46.43 21.14
C ASP A 308 -21.72 -47.47 22.26
N ASN A 309 -22.37 -47.15 23.38
CA ASN A 309 -22.66 -48.09 24.44
C ASN A 309 -23.69 -49.11 23.92
N GLN A 310 -23.34 -50.40 23.93
CA GLN A 310 -24.33 -51.47 23.77
C GLN A 310 -24.33 -52.37 25.03
N PRO A 311 -25.51 -52.62 25.65
CA PRO A 311 -25.62 -53.46 26.84
C PRO A 311 -25.90 -54.94 26.54
N SER A 312 -25.54 -55.77 27.53
CA SER A 312 -25.62 -57.23 27.74
C SER A 312 -26.67 -58.10 27.04
N ASP A 313 -26.22 -59.31 26.62
CA ASP A 313 -26.69 -60.67 27.05
C ASP A 313 -25.75 -61.70 26.37
N GLY A 314 -25.21 -62.79 26.92
CA GLY A 314 -25.66 -63.71 27.97
C GLY A 314 -25.83 -65.12 27.38
N SER A 315 -24.77 -65.97 27.38
CA SER A 315 -24.81 -67.44 27.64
C SER A 315 -23.67 -68.28 26.98
N GLN A 316 -22.85 -68.89 27.85
CA GLN A 316 -22.29 -70.27 27.86
C GLN A 316 -21.92 -71.01 26.54
N LEU A 317 -20.68 -71.51 26.46
CA LEU A 317 -20.34 -72.95 26.63
C LEU A 317 -18.82 -73.21 26.58
N GLU A 318 -18.43 -74.26 27.31
CA GLU A 318 -17.10 -74.86 27.59
C GLU A 318 -16.36 -75.31 26.29
N ASP A 319 -15.10 -75.73 26.21
CA ASP A 319 -14.23 -76.45 27.15
C ASP A 319 -12.79 -76.63 26.57
N ASN A 320 -11.82 -76.85 27.46
CA ASN A 320 -10.59 -77.66 27.36
C ASN A 320 -9.51 -77.52 26.25
N ASN A 321 -8.29 -77.12 26.67
CA ASN A 321 -7.10 -78.02 26.80
C ASN A 321 -5.85 -77.23 27.29
N ARG A 322 -5.34 -77.53 28.50
CA ARG A 322 -4.08 -78.27 28.80
C ARG A 322 -2.79 -77.61 28.23
N THR A 323 -1.76 -77.26 29.01
CA THR A 323 -0.80 -78.20 29.65
C THR A 323 0.36 -77.43 30.35
N LEU A 324 0.68 -77.87 31.59
CA LEU A 324 1.94 -77.84 32.41
C LEU A 324 2.82 -76.57 32.53
N SER A 325 3.04 -76.06 33.76
CA SER A 325 4.14 -76.37 34.71
C SER A 325 5.52 -75.86 34.25
N ASP A 326 6.19 -74.97 34.98
CA ASP A 326 6.98 -75.37 36.15
C ASP A 326 7.55 -74.15 36.92
N GLU A 327 7.80 -74.44 38.18
CA GLU A 327 8.29 -73.65 39.29
C GLU A 327 9.78 -73.31 39.15
N SER A 328 10.22 -72.12 39.59
CA SER A 328 11.57 -71.91 40.15
C SER A 328 11.68 -70.56 40.86
N GLU A 329 11.82 -70.67 42.17
CA GLU A 329 12.21 -69.63 43.10
C GLU A 329 13.66 -69.14 42.88
N LYS A 330 13.82 -67.82 42.97
CA LYS A 330 14.73 -67.10 43.89
C LYS A 330 16.18 -67.59 44.06
N THR A 331 17.15 -66.72 43.74
CA THR A 331 18.35 -66.45 44.57
C THR A 331 19.12 -65.25 44.02
N GLY A 332 19.60 -64.37 44.92
CA GLY A 332 20.53 -63.27 44.62
C GLY A 332 20.08 -61.92 45.17
#